data_AF-A0A7Y0Y595-F1
#
_entry.id   AF-A0A7Y0Y595-F1
#
_cell.length_a   1.000
_cell.length_b   1.000
_cell.length_c   1.000
_cell.angle_alpha   90.00
_cell.angle_beta   90.00
_cell.angle_gamma   90.00
#
_symmetry.space_group_name_H-M   'P 1'
#
loop_
_entity.id
_entity.type
_entity.pdbx_description
1 polymer ?
#
loop_
_entity_poly.entity_id
_entity_poly.type
_entity_poly.pdbx_seq_one_letter_code
_entity_poly.pdbx_strand_id
1 'polypeptide(L)'
;MSEVLSVELSAEDKARLEWASEKTQRSEADLLREAAQEYLDDLEDYYLGVEAMQTLEAIRTGKEDTISLEQLEQDLGFYNAPVDPAISRQIQ
;
A
#
# COMPACT_ATOMS: atom_id res chain seq x y z
N MET A 1 1.28 18.10 12.72
CA MET A 1 0.88 17.99 14.14
C MET A 1 1.28 16.60 14.60
N SER A 2 1.80 16.45 15.83
CA SER A 2 2.13 15.13 16.40
C SER A 2 1.12 14.77 17.48
N GLU A 3 0.55 13.58 17.37
CA GLU A 3 -0.35 13.00 18.37
C GLU A 3 0.42 11.97 19.21
N VAL A 4 0.01 11.76 20.47
CA VAL A 4 0.66 10.81 21.39
C VAL A 4 -0.28 9.66 21.65
N LEU A 5 0.21 8.44 21.43
CA LEU A 5 -0.47 7.20 21.74
C LEU A 5 0.30 6.47 22.85
N SER A 6 -0.42 5.94 23.83
CA SER A 6 0.13 5.00 24.82
C SER A 6 -0.30 3.59 24.45
N VAL A 7 0.65 2.65 24.46
CA VAL A 7 0.41 1.25 24.13
C VAL A 7 0.80 0.38 25.33
N GLU A 8 -0.01 -0.63 25.62
CA GLU A 8 0.32 -1.63 26.62
C GLU A 8 1.04 -2.80 25.92
N LEU A 9 2.18 -3.21 26.46
CA LEU A 9 2.97 -4.32 25.94
C LEU A 9 2.99 -5.45 26.97
N SER A 10 3.05 -6.69 26.46
CA SER A 10 3.40 -7.82 27.30
C SER A 10 4.81 -7.61 27.89
N ALA A 11 5.09 -8.24 29.04
CA ALA A 11 6.42 -8.17 29.65
C ALA A 11 7.52 -8.70 28.69
N GLU A 12 7.18 -9.70 27.88
CA GLU A 12 8.08 -10.27 26.87
C GLU A 12 8.38 -9.27 25.75
N ASP A 13 7.35 -8.63 25.18
CA ASP A 13 7.54 -7.65 24.10
C ASP A 13 8.27 -6.39 24.59
N LYS A 14 8.01 -5.97 25.84
CA LYS A 14 8.77 -4.88 26.46
C LYS A 14 10.26 -5.22 26.57
N ALA A 15 10.59 -6.42 27.03
CA ALA A 15 11.99 -6.87 27.12
C ALA A 15 12.66 -6.97 25.75
N ARG A 16 11.94 -7.43 24.72
CA ARG A 16 12.43 -7.45 23.33
C ARG A 16 12.71 -6.05 22.80
N LEU A 17 11.83 -5.09 23.09
CA LEU A 17 11.97 -3.70 22.70
C LEU A 17 13.16 -3.03 23.40
N GLU A 18 13.32 -3.26 24.71
CA GLU A 18 14.47 -2.79 25.49
C GLU A 18 15.79 -3.32 24.91
N TRP A 19 15.87 -4.61 24.62
CA TRP A 19 17.03 -5.21 23.97
C TRP A 19 17.33 -4.58 22.60
N ALA A 20 16.31 -4.36 21.77
CA ALA A 20 16.48 -3.75 20.45
C ALA A 20 16.97 -2.29 20.55
N SER A 21 16.43 -1.53 21.51
CA SER A 21 16.86 -0.18 21.87
C SER A 21 18.35 -0.17 22.25
N GLU A 22 18.79 -1.05 23.15
CA GLU A 22 20.20 -1.16 23.56
C GLU A 22 21.14 -1.50 22.40
N LYS A 23 20.73 -2.42 21.51
CA LYS A 23 21.57 -2.84 20.37
C LYS A 23 21.71 -1.77 19.30
N THR A 24 20.64 -1.01 19.07
CA THR A 24 20.61 0.02 18.03
C THR A 24 21.03 1.40 18.54
N GLN A 25 21.14 1.59 19.87
CA GLN A 25 21.35 2.88 20.52
C GLN A 25 20.25 3.91 20.17
N ARG A 26 19.03 3.42 19.93
CA ARG A 26 17.84 4.22 19.62
C ARG A 26 16.86 4.19 20.77
N SER A 27 15.98 5.18 20.88
CA SER A 27 14.94 5.14 21.90
C SER A 27 13.87 4.10 21.56
N GLU A 28 13.28 3.50 22.59
CA GLU A 28 12.14 2.58 22.43
C GLU A 28 10.96 3.22 21.68
N ALA A 29 10.71 4.50 21.94
CA ALA A 29 9.64 5.24 21.28
C ALA A 29 9.90 5.41 19.78
N ASP A 30 11.16 5.59 19.37
CA ASP A 30 11.51 5.68 17.96
C ASP A 30 11.39 4.33 17.25
N LEU A 31 11.79 3.24 17.92
CA LEU A 31 11.64 1.89 17.40
C LEU A 31 10.17 1.48 17.29
N LEU A 32 9.34 1.77 18.30
CA LEU A 32 7.90 1.52 18.24
C LEU A 32 7.22 2.33 17.13
N ARG A 33 7.63 3.59 16.94
CA ARG A 33 7.09 4.43 15.88
C ARG A 33 7.41 3.84 14.50
N GLU A 34 8.66 3.47 14.27
CA GLU A 34 9.08 2.85 13.01
C GLU A 34 8.35 1.53 12.78
N ALA A 35 8.32 0.64 13.77
CA ALA A 35 7.63 -0.64 13.65
C ALA A 35 6.12 -0.47 13.36
N ALA A 36 5.47 0.54 13.96
CA ALA A 36 4.08 0.84 13.68
C ALA A 36 3.88 1.40 12.26
N GLN A 37 4.79 2.24 11.77
CA GLN A 37 4.73 2.78 10.40
C GLN A 37 4.88 1.67 9.37
N GLU A 38 5.92 0.84 9.48
CA GLU A 38 6.15 -0.27 8.56
C GLU A 38 4.97 -1.26 8.57
N TYR A 39 4.40 -1.55 9.73
CA TYR A 39 3.23 -2.44 9.82
C TYR A 39 1.97 -1.81 9.21
N LEU A 40 1.78 -0.50 9.35
CA LEU A 40 0.67 0.20 8.70
C LEU A 40 0.82 0.16 7.19
N ASP A 41 2.02 0.41 6.66
CA ASP A 41 2.29 0.34 5.22
C ASP A 41 1.99 -1.06 4.68
N ASP A 42 2.45 -2.12 5.35
CA ASP A 42 2.14 -3.52 5.00
C ASP A 42 0.63 -3.82 5.02
N LEU A 43 -0.09 -3.30 6.01
CA LEU A 43 -1.54 -3.47 6.11
C LEU A 43 -2.29 -2.73 5.02
N GLU A 44 -1.89 -1.49 4.72
CA GLU A 44 -2.48 -0.69 3.66
C GLU A 44 -2.32 -1.39 2.31
N ASP A 45 -1.11 -1.85 1.99
CA ASP A 45 -0.84 -2.62 0.77
C ASP A 45 -1.66 -3.91 0.71
N TYR A 46 -1.74 -4.65 1.82
CA TYR A 46 -2.55 -5.88 1.88
C TYR A 46 -4.03 -5.59 1.62
N TYR A 47 -4.61 -4.61 2.29
CA TYR A 47 -6.04 -4.31 2.17
C TYR A 47 -6.39 -3.73 0.80
N LEU A 48 -5.56 -2.85 0.24
CA LEU A 48 -5.71 -2.35 -1.12
C LEU A 48 -5.63 -3.50 -2.14
N GLY A 49 -4.73 -4.46 -1.92
CA GLY A 49 -4.63 -5.66 -2.75
C GLY A 49 -5.89 -6.53 -2.68
N VAL A 50 -6.42 -6.76 -1.47
CA VAL A 50 -7.66 -7.51 -1.27
C VAL A 50 -8.85 -6.81 -1.93
N GLU A 51 -8.97 -5.48 -1.79
CA GLU A 51 -10.01 -4.69 -2.45
C GLU A 51 -9.90 -4.80 -3.98
N ALA A 52 -8.70 -4.62 -4.54
CA ALA A 52 -8.48 -4.76 -5.97
C ALA A 52 -8.86 -6.15 -6.48
N MET A 53 -8.54 -7.21 -5.73
CA MET A 53 -8.96 -8.58 -6.09
C MET A 53 -10.48 -8.75 -6.07
N GLN A 54 -11.17 -8.15 -5.11
CA GLN A 54 -12.64 -8.18 -5.04
C GLN A 54 -13.26 -7.44 -6.23
N THR A 55 -12.76 -6.25 -6.58
CA THR A 55 -13.20 -5.50 -7.77
C THR A 55 -12.96 -6.30 -9.05
N LEU A 56 -11.80 -6.94 -9.21
CA LEU A 56 -11.51 -7.78 -10.37
C LEU A 56 -12.47 -8.97 -10.47
N GLU A 57 -12.83 -9.59 -9.34
CA GLU A 57 -13.83 -10.65 -9.33
C GLU A 57 -15.23 -10.13 -9.67
N ALA A 58 -15.62 -8.96 -9.16
CA ALA A 58 -16.88 -8.32 -9.49
C ALA A 58 -16.96 -8.02 -10.99
N ILE A 59 -15.92 -7.46 -11.59
CA ILE A 59 -15.80 -7.26 -13.05
C ILE A 59 -15.93 -8.60 -13.79
N ARG A 60 -15.16 -9.62 -13.40
CA ARG A 60 -15.18 -10.95 -14.05
C ARG A 60 -16.56 -11.61 -13.97
N THR A 61 -17.29 -11.38 -12.89
CA THR A 61 -18.62 -11.95 -12.66
C THR A 61 -19.75 -11.04 -13.15
N GLY A 62 -19.43 -9.90 -13.77
CA GLY A 62 -20.40 -8.94 -14.29
C GLY A 62 -21.22 -8.23 -13.21
N LYS A 63 -20.68 -8.12 -12.00
CA LYS A 63 -21.29 -7.43 -10.85
C LYS A 63 -20.80 -5.99 -10.68
N GLU A 64 -19.80 -5.59 -11.46
CA GLU A 64 -19.27 -4.23 -11.54
C GLU A 64 -19.58 -3.67 -12.94
N ASP A 65 -20.00 -2.40 -13.02
CA ASP A 65 -20.11 -1.71 -14.30
C ASP A 65 -18.71 -1.40 -14.86
N THR A 66 -18.53 -1.56 -16.17
CA THR A 66 -17.25 -1.28 -16.85
C THR A 66 -17.46 -0.36 -18.03
N ILE A 67 -16.43 0.41 -18.36
CA ILE A 67 -16.36 1.25 -19.56
C ILE A 67 -15.27 0.72 -20.50
N SER A 68 -15.37 1.03 -21.79
CA SER A 68 -14.30 0.68 -22.74
C SER A 68 -13.07 1.56 -22.51
N LEU A 69 -11.91 1.11 -22.99
CA LEU A 69 -10.67 1.89 -22.91
C LEU A 69 -10.82 3.23 -23.64
N GLU A 70 -11.48 3.25 -24.79
CA GLU A 70 -11.72 4.48 -25.56
C GLU A 70 -12.57 5.49 -24.78
N GLN A 71 -13.56 5.01 -23.99
CA GLN A 71 -14.36 5.86 -23.12
C GLN A 71 -13.56 6.34 -21.91
N LEU A 72 -12.68 5.51 -21.34
CA LEU A 72 -11.80 5.94 -20.25
C LEU A 72 -10.81 7.02 -20.71
N GLU A 73 -10.21 6.83 -21.88
CA GLU A 73 -9.31 7.81 -22.51
C GLU A 73 -10.03 9.13 -22.82
N GLN A 74 -11.32 9.05 -23.18
CA GLN A 74 -12.17 10.22 -23.32
C GLN A 74 -12.28 11.02 -22.03
N ASP A 75 -12.69 10.33 -20.99
CA ASP A 75 -13.06 10.93 -19.71
C ASP A 75 -11.84 11.55 -19.03
N LEU A 76 -10.67 10.92 -19.20
CA LEU A 76 -9.38 11.41 -18.70
C LEU A 76 -8.69 12.42 -19.63
N GLY A 77 -9.21 12.63 -20.85
CA GLY A 77 -8.64 13.57 -21.83
C GLY A 77 -7.37 13.08 -22.52
N PHE A 78 -7.13 11.77 -22.59
CA PHE A 78 -5.96 11.14 -23.21
C PHE A 78 -6.05 10.95 -24.74
N TYR A 79 -7.03 11.56 -25.40
CA TYR A 79 -7.25 11.35 -26.83
C TYR A 79 -6.04 11.69 -27.73
N ASN A 80 -5.59 10.68 -28.48
CA ASN A 80 -4.66 10.77 -29.62
C ASN A 80 -3.25 11.30 -29.33
N ALA A 81 -2.65 10.95 -28.19
CA ALA A 81 -1.18 10.86 -28.18
C ALA A 81 -0.81 9.56 -28.93
N PRO A 82 -0.12 9.62 -30.09
CA PRO A 82 0.37 8.39 -30.70
C PRO A 82 1.23 7.66 -29.67
N VAL A 83 0.84 6.43 -29.32
CA VAL A 83 1.69 5.53 -28.54
C VAL A 83 3.01 5.47 -29.28
N ASP A 84 4.09 5.91 -28.63
CA ASP A 84 5.41 5.89 -29.26
C ASP A 84 5.66 4.47 -29.77
N PRO A 85 5.84 4.25 -31.08
CA PRO A 85 6.05 2.93 -31.65
C PRO A 85 7.33 2.25 -31.13
N ALA A 86 8.19 2.96 -30.37
CA ALA A 86 9.26 2.38 -29.58
C ALA A 86 8.74 1.49 -28.43
N ILE A 87 7.62 1.85 -27.78
CA ILE A 87 7.06 1.11 -26.64
C ILE A 87 6.44 -0.22 -27.11
N SER A 88 5.80 -0.24 -28.29
CA SER A 88 5.17 -1.46 -28.84
C SER A 88 6.17 -2.55 -29.25
N ARG A 89 7.46 -2.23 -29.44
CA ARG A 89 8.48 -3.21 -29.88
C ARG A 89 9.14 -3.99 -28.74
N GLN A 90 8.86 -3.66 -27.48
CA GLN A 90 9.54 -4.25 -26.33
C GLN A 90 8.77 -5.42 -25.67
N ILE A 91 7.59 -5.78 -26.19
CA ILE A 91 6.68 -6.80 -25.61
C ILE A 91 6.44 -7.97 -26.60
N GLN A 92 7.34 -8.18 -27.58
CA GLN A 92 7.42 -9.41 -28.39
C GLN A 92 8.77 -10.08 -28.17
#